data_AF-A0A9E2AI19-F1
#
_entry.id   AF-A0A9E2AI19-F1
#
_cell.length_a   1.000
_cell.length_b   1.000
_cell.length_c   1.000
_cell.angle_alpha   90.00
_cell.angle_beta   90.00
_cell.angle_gamma   90.00
#
_symmetry.space_group_name_H-M   'P 1'
#
loop_
_entity.id
_entity.type
_entity.pdbx_description
1 polymer ?
#
loop_
_entity_poly.entity_id
_entity_poly.type
_entity_poly.pdbx_seq_one_letter_code
_entity_poly.pdbx_strand_id
1 'polypeptide(L)' 'MNVIGVIPARFDSTRFPGKALVDIYGKSMIERVYRQCEQSKLLNNILVATDDQRIQEEVHFFRGNCIMTSPNH' A
#
# COMPACT_ATOMS: atom_id res chain seq x y z
N MET A 1 23.79 2.04 4.16
CA MET A 1 22.73 1.27 4.85
C MET A 1 21.53 1.24 3.93
N ASN A 2 20.87 0.09 3.74
CA ASN A 2 19.69 -0.03 2.89
C ASN A 2 18.44 -0.03 3.79
N VAL A 3 17.57 0.96 3.64
CA VAL A 3 16.36 1.14 4.45
C VAL A 3 15.14 0.95 3.56
N ILE A 4 14.31 -0.03 3.90
CA ILE A 4 13.09 -0.37 3.14
C ILE A 4 11.89 0.07 3.96
N GLY A 5 11.00 0.86 3.36
CA GLY A 5 9.69 1.18 3.91
C GLY A 5 8.67 0.10 3.52
N VAL A 6 7.99 -0.47 4.51
CA VAL A 6 6.91 -1.45 4.28
C VAL A 6 5.59 -0.81 4.71
N ILE A 7 4.62 -0.77 3.79
CA ILE A 7 3.26 -0.28 4.05
C ILE A 7 2.34 -1.50 4.15
N PRO A 8 1.98 -1.96 5.37
CA PRO A 8 1.00 -3.02 5.52
C PRO A 8 -0.40 -2.51 5.16
N ALA A 9 -1.09 -3.23 4.28
CA ALA A 9 -2.43 -2.87 3.83
C ALA A 9 -3.30 -4.14 3.76
N ARG A 10 -4.42 -4.14 4.48
CA ARG A 10 -5.40 -5.23 4.48
C ARG A 10 -6.77 -4.70 4.09
N PHE A 11 -7.58 -5.53 3.45
CA PHE A 11 -8.92 -5.13 3.02
C PHE A 11 -9.93 -5.10 4.18
N ASP A 12 -9.83 -6.06 5.10
CA ASP A 12 -10.80 -6.32 6.18
C ASP A 12 -10.74 -5.30 7.32
N SER A 13 -11.12 -4.07 7.03
CA SER A 13 -11.36 -3.03 8.02
C SER A 13 -12.82 -3.04 8.46
N THR A 14 -13.07 -3.39 9.73
CA THR A 14 -14.43 -3.58 10.27
C THR A 14 -15.27 -2.30 10.29
N ARG A 15 -14.65 -1.15 10.63
CA ARG A 15 -15.33 0.15 10.73
C ARG A 15 -15.35 0.92 9.41
N PHE A 16 -14.47 0.55 8.47
CA PHE A 16 -14.43 1.17 7.17
C PHE A 16 -13.92 0.17 6.12
N PRO A 17 -14.80 -0.71 5.61
CA PRO A 17 -14.41 -1.77 4.67
C PRO A 17 -13.73 -1.19 3.42
N GLY A 18 -12.66 -1.84 2.97
CA GLY A 18 -11.94 -1.39 1.78
C GLY A 18 -11.21 -0.06 1.95
N LYS A 19 -10.95 0.39 3.19
CA LYS A 19 -10.29 1.68 3.52
C LYS A 19 -9.08 2.00 2.65
N ALA A 20 -8.23 1.02 2.34
CA ALA A 20 -7.04 1.20 1.52
C ALA A 20 -7.35 1.67 0.09
N LEU A 21 -8.49 1.26 -0.47
CA LEU A 21 -8.91 1.50 -1.86
C LEU A 21 -9.83 2.71 -2.00
N VAL A 22 -10.18 3.38 -0.90
CA VAL A 22 -11.07 4.54 -0.94
C VAL A 22 -10.45 5.65 -1.77
N ASP A 23 -11.21 6.16 -2.74
CA ASP A 23 -10.82 7.34 -3.49
C ASP A 23 -10.83 8.58 -2.59
N ILE A 24 -9.73 9.32 -2.63
CA ILE A 24 -9.56 10.59 -1.97
C ILE A 24 -9.08 11.56 -3.05
N TYR A 25 -9.99 12.32 -3.65
CA TYR A 25 -9.71 13.28 -4.72
C TYR A 25 -8.91 12.67 -5.89
N GLY A 26 -9.38 11.55 -6.45
CA GLY A 26 -8.81 10.93 -7.64
C GLY A 26 -7.57 10.05 -7.39
N LYS A 27 -7.31 9.68 -6.14
CA LYS A 27 -6.23 8.76 -5.73
C LYS A 27 -6.72 7.89 -4.59
N SER A 28 -6.44 6.60 -4.64
CA SER A 28 -6.71 5.72 -3.51
C SER A 28 -5.93 6.15 -2.25
N MET A 29 -6.47 5.80 -1.08
CA MET A 29 -5.78 6.04 0.19
C MET A 29 -4.38 5.42 0.19
N ILE A 30 -4.23 4.20 -0.33
CA ILE A 30 -2.95 3.50 -0.39
C ILE A 30 -1.96 4.18 -1.35
N GLU A 31 -2.41 4.68 -2.51
CA GLU A 31 -1.56 5.47 -3.39
C GLU A 31 -1.02 6.70 -2.65
N ARG A 32 -1.89 7.43 -1.94
CA ARG A 32 -1.48 8.64 -1.22
C ARG A 32 -0.39 8.36 -0.18
N VAL A 33 -0.53 7.30 0.61
CA VAL A 33 0.50 6.89 1.58
C VAL A 33 1.80 6.54 0.86
N TYR A 34 1.73 5.75 -0.22
CA TYR A 34 2.90 5.37 -1.00
C TYR A 34 3.66 6.60 -1.54
N ARG A 35 2.95 7.55 -2.15
CA ARG A 35 3.56 8.80 -2.68
C ARG A 35 4.21 9.66 -1.60
N GLN A 36 3.65 9.67 -0.39
CA GLN A 36 4.28 10.38 0.73
C GLN A 36 5.55 9.67 1.20
N CYS A 37 5.56 8.34 1.22
CA CYS A 37 6.79 7.58 1.51
C CYS A 37 7.88 7.85 0.47
N GLU A 38 7.54 7.98 -0.82
CA GLU A 38 8.49 8.26 -1.91
C GLU A 38 9.24 9.59 -1.73
N GLN A 39 8.67 10.54 -0.99
CA GLN A 39 9.32 11.83 -0.70
C GLN A 39 10.41 11.73 0.38
N SER A 40 10.49 10.61 1.10
CA SER A 40 11.48 10.42 2.15
C SER A 40 12.88 10.23 1.57
N LYS A 41 13.83 11.06 1.99
CA LYS A 41 15.25 10.92 1.63
C LYS A 41 15.96 9.76 2.35
N LEU A 42 15.30 9.14 3.33
CA LEU A 42 15.86 8.07 4.14
C LEU A 42 15.52 6.68 3.61
N LEU A 43 14.45 6.55 2.82
CA LEU A 43 14.00 5.27 2.29
C LEU A 43 14.66 5.01 0.93
N ASN A 44 15.28 3.84 0.80
CA ASN A 44 15.87 3.40 -0.46
C ASN A 44 14.84 2.70 -1.35
N ASN A 45 13.88 2.01 -0.74
CA ASN A 45 12.80 1.31 -1.43
C ASN A 45 11.54 1.34 -0.58
N ILE A 46 10.39 1.20 -1.25
CA ILE A 46 9.07 1.12 -0.63
C ILE A 46 8.34 -0.06 -1.25
N LEU A 47 7.61 -0.81 -0.43
CA LEU A 47 6.68 -1.84 -0.88
C LEU A 47 5.41 -1.85 -0.04
N VAL A 48 4.30 -2.19 -0.66
CA VAL A 48 3.05 -2.52 0.02
C VAL A 48 3.03 -4.02 0.31
N ALA A 49 2.69 -4.40 1.53
CA ALA A 49 2.50 -5.79 1.93
C ALA A 49 1.01 -6.01 2.17
N THR A 50 0.38 -6.89 1.39
CA THR A 50 -1.07 -7.11 1.44
C THR A 50 -1.44 -8.57 1.26
N ASP A 51 -2.54 -8.99 1.88
CA ASP A 51 -3.18 -10.27 1.69
C ASP A 51 -4.32 -10.23 0.66
N ASP A 52 -4.62 -9.04 0.10
CA ASP A 52 -5.76 -8.83 -0.79
C ASP A 52 -5.35 -8.43 -2.22
N GLN A 53 -5.83 -9.19 -3.19
CA GLN A 53 -5.50 -9.00 -4.60
C GLN A 53 -5.96 -7.63 -5.14
N ARG A 54 -7.08 -7.07 -4.64
CA ARG A 54 -7.57 -5.77 -5.10
C ARG A 54 -6.63 -4.64 -4.70
N ILE A 55 -6.01 -4.76 -3.51
CA ILE A 55 -4.98 -3.82 -3.05
C ILE A 55 -3.73 -3.98 -3.93
N GLN A 56 -3.31 -5.21 -4.23
CA GLN A 56 -2.18 -5.45 -5.13
C GLN A 56 -2.41 -4.82 -6.52
N GLU A 57 -3.58 -5.04 -7.11
CA GLU A 57 -3.95 -4.50 -8.42
C GLU A 57 -3.92 -2.95 -8.43
N GLU A 58 -4.48 -2.32 -7.40
CA GLU A 58 -4.41 -0.86 -7.23
C GLU A 58 -2.97 -0.37 -7.12
N VAL A 59 -2.12 -1.06 -6.34
CA VAL A 59 -0.70 -0.71 -6.21
C VAL A 59 0.03 -0.82 -7.53
N HIS A 60 -0.23 -1.87 -8.30
CA HIS A 60 0.34 -2.04 -9.63
C HIS A 60 -0.20 -1.01 -10.63
N PHE A 61 -1.47 -0.62 -10.54
CA PHE A 61 -2.07 0.41 -11.38
C PHE A 61 -1.31 1.74 -11.28
N PHE A 62 -0.96 2.19 -10.07
CA PHE A 62 -0.13 3.38 -9.87
C PHE A 62 1.39 3.12 -9.95
N ARG A 63 1.80 1.92 -10.41
CA ARG A 63 3.21 1.49 -10.59
C ARG A 63 4.02 1.43 -9.29
N GLY A 64 3.38 1.14 -8.16
CA GLY A 64 4.05 0.86 -6.90
C GLY A 64 4.51 -0.60 -6.79
N ASN A 65 5.45 -0.85 -5.86
CA ASN A 65 5.86 -2.20 -5.52
C ASN A 65 4.89 -2.81 -4.51
N CYS A 66 4.47 -4.05 -4.74
CA CYS A 66 3.59 -4.79 -3.85
C CYS A 66 4.08 -6.24 -3.70
N ILE A 67 3.91 -6.80 -2.52
CA ILE A 67 4.13 -8.22 -2.24
C ILE A 67 2.88 -8.78 -1.56
N MET A 68 2.45 -9.96 -2.02
CA MET A 68 1.38 -10.72 -1.38
C MET A 68 1.89 -11.39 -0.12
N THR A 69 1.20 -11.19 1.00
CA THR A 69 1.44 -11.85 2.28
C THR A 69 0.41 -12.95 2.52
N SER A 70 0.75 -13.91 3.38
CA SER A 70 -0.22 -14.92 3.82
C SER A 70 -1.39 -14.26 4.55
N PRO A 71 -2.65 -14.67 4.33
CA PRO A 71 -3.80 -14.20 5.10
C PRO A 71 -3.79 -14.72 6.55
N ASN A 72 -2.98 -15.74 6.87
CA ASN A 72 -2.85 -16.33 8.21
C ASN A 72 -1.72 -15.69 9.03
N HIS A 73 -1.52 -14.39 8.87
CA HIS A 73 -0.39 -13.67 9.46
C HIS A 73 -0.54 -13.37 10.95
#